data_AF-A0A952WSK3-F1
#
_entry.id   AF-A0A952WSK3-F1
#
_cell.length_a   1.000
_cell.length_b   1.000
_cell.length_c   1.000
_cell.angle_alpha   90.00
_cell.angle_beta   90.00
_cell.angle_gamma   90.00
#
_symmetry.space_group_name_H-M   'P 1'
#
loop_
_entity.id
_entity.type
_entity.pdbx_description
1 polymer ?
#
loop_
_entity_poly.entity_id
_entity_poly.type
_entity_poly.pdbx_seq_one_letter_code
_entity_poly.pdbx_strand_id
1 'polypeptide(L)'
;MTYTLLGETLHETADRARKYFAHTYGAKSFICEKPSSDSLPLAPTWAARLGNGYGLYINVQSTPYMPTLSDVVSIGVNNGLPIKLWVAVNHDAPKLTFTEDLRRASDLGIGVVQFDEQGKAKEWNRAIPLSLYALRKTDPARVPKLRKEELRNAESTFLSGSPPDGCQAICQELEAVTRAFSEYTYKNGCWINPVGAKPLADRFFRRDSWATMLELLDQRVDVKSTRKKCQAFTKSKVAAARGYTDWRNSLSHKPRNVRELRDRDTRLRTMFEATRDLLLEWYEIVKPIKIV
;
A
#
# COMPACT_ATOMS: atom_id res chain seq x y z
N MET A 1 -10.54 -13.27 33.53
CA MET A 1 -11.52 -12.81 32.52
C MET A 1 -12.23 -14.04 32.02
N THR A 2 -13.54 -13.98 31.83
CA THR A 2 -14.33 -15.15 31.44
C THR A 2 -14.76 -14.98 29.99
N TYR A 3 -14.31 -15.88 29.12
CA TYR A 3 -14.81 -15.99 27.75
C TYR A 3 -16.22 -16.59 27.80
N THR A 4 -17.14 -16.02 27.04
CA THR A 4 -18.54 -16.44 26.95
C THR A 4 -18.84 -17.11 25.60
N LEU A 5 -18.20 -16.66 24.52
CA LEU A 5 -18.42 -17.15 23.15
C LEU A 5 -17.33 -18.12 22.70
N LEU A 6 -16.07 -17.91 23.12
CA LEU A 6 -14.94 -18.73 22.72
C LEU A 6 -14.97 -20.08 23.45
N GLY A 7 -14.83 -21.17 22.70
CA GLY A 7 -14.72 -22.51 23.29
C GLY A 7 -13.49 -22.65 24.18
N GLU A 8 -13.62 -23.43 25.26
CA GLU A 8 -12.60 -23.59 26.31
C GLU A 8 -11.22 -24.00 25.79
N THR A 9 -11.18 -24.83 24.74
CA THR A 9 -9.94 -25.29 24.10
C THR A 9 -9.10 -24.17 23.48
N LEU A 10 -9.68 -22.99 23.25
CA LEU A 10 -9.02 -21.85 22.63
C LEU A 10 -8.68 -20.72 23.62
N HIS A 11 -9.07 -20.83 24.90
CA HIS A 11 -8.87 -19.78 25.90
C HIS A 11 -7.39 -19.45 26.09
N GLU A 12 -6.54 -20.46 26.16
CA GLU A 12 -5.09 -20.25 26.28
C GLU A 12 -4.52 -19.52 25.05
N THR A 13 -4.97 -19.88 23.85
CA THR A 13 -4.57 -19.21 22.61
C THR A 13 -5.00 -17.75 22.61
N ALA A 14 -6.19 -17.45 23.14
CA ALA A 14 -6.68 -16.08 23.25
C ALA A 14 -5.85 -15.24 24.22
N ASP A 15 -5.45 -15.78 25.36
CA ASP A 15 -4.58 -15.09 26.32
C ASP A 15 -3.18 -14.86 25.74
N ARG A 16 -2.62 -15.87 25.05
CA ARG A 16 -1.33 -15.75 24.34
C ARG A 16 -1.40 -14.69 23.24
N ALA A 17 -2.48 -14.67 22.44
CA ALA A 17 -2.71 -13.66 21.41
C ALA A 17 -2.75 -12.25 21.99
N ARG A 18 -3.50 -12.03 23.06
CA ARG A 18 -3.55 -10.72 23.73
C ARG A 18 -2.16 -10.26 24.17
N LYS A 19 -1.38 -11.12 24.83
CA LYS A 19 -0.01 -10.79 25.27
C LYS A 19 0.90 -10.48 24.08
N TYR A 20 0.83 -11.29 23.04
CA TYR A 20 1.59 -11.10 21.80
C TYR A 20 1.32 -9.73 21.17
N PHE A 21 0.05 -9.40 20.92
CA PHE A 21 -0.30 -8.13 20.27
C PHE A 21 -0.03 -6.91 21.17
N ALA A 22 -0.17 -7.05 22.49
CA ALA A 22 0.22 -5.99 23.42
C ALA A 22 1.73 -5.71 23.36
N HIS A 23 2.57 -6.75 23.32
CA HIS A 23 4.02 -6.62 23.33
C HIS A 23 4.57 -6.22 21.94
N THR A 24 4.20 -6.95 20.89
CA THR A 24 4.75 -6.79 19.54
C THR A 24 4.20 -5.56 18.81
N TYR A 25 2.91 -5.25 19.01
CA TYR A 25 2.23 -4.17 18.28
C TYR A 25 1.84 -2.98 19.16
N GLY A 26 2.14 -3.02 20.46
CA GLY A 26 1.78 -1.97 21.41
C GLY A 26 0.26 -1.78 21.54
N ALA A 27 -0.53 -2.84 21.30
CA ALA A 27 -1.97 -2.78 21.38
C ALA A 27 -2.44 -2.52 22.82
N LYS A 28 -3.45 -1.67 22.98
CA LYS A 28 -4.00 -1.25 24.29
C LYS A 28 -5.52 -1.33 24.29
N SER A 29 -6.09 -1.25 25.50
CA SER A 29 -7.55 -1.19 25.73
C SER A 29 -8.30 -2.40 25.14
N PHE A 30 -7.82 -3.60 25.46
CA PHE A 30 -8.44 -4.84 25.03
C PHE A 30 -9.84 -5.01 25.60
N ILE A 31 -10.80 -5.27 24.72
CA ILE A 31 -12.20 -5.57 25.01
C ILE A 31 -12.48 -6.98 24.49
N CYS A 32 -12.99 -7.85 25.37
CA CYS A 32 -13.26 -9.26 25.07
C CYS A 32 -14.68 -9.42 24.51
N GLU A 33 -14.83 -10.12 23.39
CA GLU A 33 -16.10 -10.67 22.86
C GLU A 33 -17.28 -9.68 22.80
N LYS A 34 -17.00 -8.39 22.61
CA LYS A 34 -18.06 -7.41 22.40
C LYS A 34 -18.33 -7.24 20.91
N PRO A 35 -19.60 -7.15 20.50
CA PRO A 35 -19.95 -6.75 19.15
C PRO A 35 -19.23 -5.46 18.75
N SER A 36 -18.72 -5.42 17.53
CA SER A 36 -18.14 -4.21 16.99
C SER A 36 -19.18 -3.09 16.92
N SER A 37 -18.81 -1.88 17.34
CA SER A 37 -19.62 -0.68 17.10
C SER A 37 -19.62 -0.24 15.64
N ASP A 38 -18.78 -0.84 14.79
CA ASP A 38 -18.54 -0.42 13.39
C ASP A 38 -19.43 -1.16 12.37
N SER A 39 -20.61 -1.64 12.81
CA SER A 39 -21.57 -2.39 11.98
C SER A 39 -21.02 -3.67 11.35
N LEU A 40 -19.92 -4.21 11.90
CA LEU A 40 -19.37 -5.49 11.47
C LEU A 40 -20.14 -6.63 12.12
N PRO A 41 -20.52 -7.69 11.37
CA PRO A 41 -21.18 -8.88 11.90
C PRO A 41 -20.16 -9.80 12.61
N LEU A 42 -19.31 -9.21 13.44
CA LEU A 42 -18.24 -9.90 14.16
C LEU A 42 -18.18 -9.39 15.60
N ALA A 43 -18.22 -10.32 16.55
CA ALA A 43 -17.77 -10.11 17.92
C ALA A 43 -16.36 -10.72 18.02
N PRO A 44 -15.29 -9.95 17.78
CA PRO A 44 -13.94 -10.50 17.82
C PRO A 44 -13.64 -10.98 19.24
N THR A 45 -12.84 -12.03 19.37
CA THR A 45 -12.34 -12.47 20.69
C THR A 45 -11.68 -11.30 21.42
N TRP A 46 -10.87 -10.51 20.70
CA TRP A 46 -10.32 -9.27 21.21
C TRP A 46 -10.48 -8.11 20.24
N ALA A 47 -11.00 -6.99 20.73
CA ALA A 47 -10.89 -5.68 20.08
C ALA A 47 -9.94 -4.79 20.88
N ALA A 48 -9.00 -4.12 20.21
CA ALA A 48 -8.02 -3.22 20.82
C ALA A 48 -7.70 -2.02 19.90
N ARG A 49 -6.87 -1.09 20.39
CA ARG A 49 -6.34 0.03 19.58
C ARG A 49 -4.82 0.01 19.51
N LEU A 50 -4.31 0.34 18.32
CA LEU A 50 -2.88 0.52 18.07
C LEU A 50 -2.47 1.99 18.24
N GLY A 51 -1.18 2.23 18.51
CA GLY A 51 -0.64 3.59 18.73
C GLY A 51 -0.70 4.53 17.50
N ASN A 52 -0.87 3.95 16.31
CA ASN A 52 -1.08 4.67 15.05
C ASN A 52 -2.58 4.94 14.75
N GLY A 53 -3.49 4.60 15.67
CA GLY A 53 -4.91 4.92 15.59
C GLY A 53 -5.79 3.83 14.99
N TYR A 54 -5.23 2.82 14.34
CA TYR A 54 -5.99 1.69 13.80
C TYR A 54 -6.60 0.84 14.92
N GLY A 55 -7.81 0.33 14.66
CA GLY A 55 -8.39 -0.75 15.44
C GLY A 55 -7.65 -2.06 15.16
N LEU A 56 -7.52 -2.90 16.19
CA LEU A 56 -6.98 -4.25 16.07
C LEU A 56 -8.06 -5.23 16.51
N TYR A 57 -8.54 -6.06 15.57
CA TYR A 57 -9.54 -7.08 15.85
C TYR A 57 -8.88 -8.44 15.70
N ILE A 58 -8.92 -9.26 16.75
CA ILE A 58 -8.30 -10.59 16.78
C ILE A 58 -9.42 -11.59 16.98
N ASN A 59 -9.59 -12.48 16.00
CA ASN A 59 -10.47 -13.63 16.11
C ASN A 59 -9.64 -14.86 16.44
N VAL A 60 -9.93 -15.52 17.55
CA VAL A 60 -9.23 -16.75 17.96
C VAL A 60 -10.07 -17.94 17.48
N GLN A 61 -9.45 -18.82 16.71
CA GLN A 61 -10.14 -19.92 16.04
C GLN A 61 -9.19 -21.07 15.73
N SER A 62 -9.72 -22.24 15.37
CA SER A 62 -8.92 -23.43 15.05
C SER A 62 -8.36 -23.45 13.62
N THR A 63 -8.91 -22.64 12.70
CA THR A 63 -8.45 -22.55 11.30
C THR A 63 -8.04 -21.13 10.93
N PRO A 64 -7.14 -20.92 9.96
CA PRO A 64 -6.76 -19.57 9.52
C PRO A 64 -7.89 -18.75 8.89
N TYR A 65 -8.95 -19.40 8.41
CA TYR A 65 -10.02 -18.75 7.66
C TYR A 65 -11.39 -19.37 7.96
N MET A 66 -12.43 -18.54 7.90
CA MET A 66 -13.84 -18.94 7.90
C MET A 66 -14.61 -18.07 6.89
N PRO A 67 -15.64 -18.59 6.21
CA PRO A 67 -16.40 -17.84 5.21
C PRO A 67 -16.96 -16.49 5.70
N THR A 68 -17.39 -16.42 6.96
CA THR A 68 -17.91 -15.19 7.58
C THR A 68 -16.90 -14.05 7.62
N LEU A 69 -15.59 -14.34 7.60
CA LEU A 69 -14.55 -13.31 7.55
C LEU A 69 -14.56 -12.55 6.22
N SER A 70 -15.01 -13.18 5.13
CA SER A 70 -15.17 -12.51 3.83
C SER A 70 -16.21 -11.39 3.91
N ASP A 71 -17.32 -11.61 4.61
CA ASP A 71 -18.37 -10.61 4.78
C ASP A 71 -17.88 -9.45 5.66
N VAL A 72 -17.16 -9.76 6.74
CA VAL A 72 -16.52 -8.76 7.62
C VAL A 72 -15.54 -7.90 6.85
N VAL A 73 -14.67 -8.51 6.03
CA VAL A 73 -13.72 -7.79 5.18
C VAL A 73 -14.48 -6.92 4.18
N SER A 74 -15.49 -7.47 3.50
CA SER A 74 -16.26 -6.73 2.50
C SER A 74 -16.96 -5.50 3.09
N ILE A 75 -17.66 -5.66 4.22
CA ILE A 75 -18.31 -4.55 4.94
C ILE A 75 -17.27 -3.55 5.43
N GLY A 76 -16.16 -4.04 5.99
CA GLY A 76 -15.11 -3.17 6.52
C GLY A 76 -14.43 -2.35 5.44
N VAL A 77 -14.19 -2.93 4.26
CA VAL A 77 -13.62 -2.26 3.10
C VAL A 77 -14.59 -1.21 2.54
N ASN A 78 -15.86 -1.59 2.36
CA ASN A 78 -16.89 -0.69 1.81
C ASN A 78 -17.13 0.52 2.72
N ASN A 79 -17.01 0.33 4.04
CA ASN A 79 -17.14 1.41 5.03
C ASN A 79 -15.81 2.12 5.35
N GLY A 80 -14.71 1.74 4.68
CA GLY A 80 -13.38 2.32 4.89
C GLY A 80 -12.88 2.19 6.34
N LEU A 81 -13.19 1.08 7.01
CA LEU A 81 -12.88 0.90 8.42
C LEU A 81 -11.36 0.76 8.64
N PRO A 82 -10.74 1.58 9.51
CA PRO A 82 -9.32 1.50 9.79
C PRO A 82 -9.06 0.41 10.84
N ILE A 83 -9.36 -0.83 10.48
CA ILE A 83 -9.24 -2.01 11.34
C ILE A 83 -8.24 -2.97 10.71
N LYS A 84 -7.32 -3.51 11.50
CA LYS A 84 -6.51 -4.67 11.16
C LYS A 84 -7.17 -5.92 11.73
N LEU A 85 -7.68 -6.78 10.84
CA LEU A 85 -8.29 -8.05 11.21
C LEU A 85 -7.22 -9.14 11.24
N TRP A 86 -7.10 -9.79 12.39
CA TRP A 86 -6.20 -10.90 12.63
C TRP A 86 -6.97 -12.15 13.02
N VAL A 87 -6.40 -13.28 12.64
CA VAL A 87 -6.78 -14.60 13.10
C VAL A 87 -5.62 -15.16 13.91
N ALA A 88 -5.90 -15.56 15.15
CA ALA A 88 -4.97 -16.29 16.00
C ALA A 88 -5.40 -17.76 16.06
N VAL A 89 -4.50 -18.65 15.64
CA VAL A 89 -4.74 -20.09 15.62
C VAL A 89 -3.87 -20.83 16.62
N ASN A 90 -4.41 -21.91 17.18
CA ASN A 90 -3.67 -22.84 18.02
C ASN A 90 -2.80 -23.79 17.17
N HIS A 91 -1.97 -24.59 17.84
CA HIS A 91 -1.08 -25.57 17.21
C HIS A 91 -1.86 -26.76 16.61
N ASP A 92 -3.03 -27.10 17.15
CA ASP A 92 -3.89 -28.21 16.68
C ASP A 92 -4.68 -27.90 15.41
N ALA A 93 -4.38 -26.79 14.73
CA ALA A 93 -5.09 -26.40 13.53
C ALA A 93 -5.08 -27.53 12.47
N PRO A 94 -6.22 -27.86 11.84
CA PRO A 94 -6.29 -28.93 10.84
C PRO A 94 -5.28 -28.74 9.70
N LYS A 95 -4.27 -29.62 9.62
CA LYS A 95 -3.18 -29.51 8.64
C LYS A 95 -3.64 -29.60 7.18
N LEU A 96 -4.75 -30.29 6.94
CA LEU A 96 -5.27 -30.58 5.59
C LEU A 96 -5.70 -29.30 4.84
N THR A 97 -6.40 -28.38 5.50
CA THR A 97 -6.91 -27.14 4.86
C THR A 97 -6.05 -25.92 5.17
N PHE A 98 -5.08 -26.04 6.10
CA PHE A 98 -4.32 -24.91 6.64
C PHE A 98 -3.70 -24.03 5.56
N THR A 99 -3.04 -24.62 4.56
CA THR A 99 -2.39 -23.86 3.47
C THR A 99 -3.40 -23.13 2.58
N GLU A 100 -4.54 -23.76 2.29
CA GLU A 100 -5.60 -23.13 1.49
C GLU A 100 -6.28 -21.99 2.26
N ASP A 101 -6.54 -22.21 3.55
CA ASP A 101 -7.11 -21.21 4.45
C ASP A 101 -6.15 -20.03 4.65
N LEU A 102 -4.85 -20.28 4.79
CA LEU A 102 -3.82 -19.24 4.82
C LEU A 102 -3.85 -18.41 3.54
N ARG A 103 -3.95 -19.06 2.38
CA ARG A 103 -4.02 -18.37 1.09
C ARG A 103 -5.27 -17.49 1.02
N ARG A 104 -6.44 -18.00 1.41
CA ARG A 104 -7.70 -17.23 1.44
C ARG A 104 -7.62 -16.04 2.40
N ALA A 105 -7.08 -16.25 3.61
CA ALA A 105 -6.87 -15.19 4.58
C ALA A 105 -5.93 -14.10 4.04
N SER A 106 -4.81 -14.51 3.44
CA SER A 106 -3.86 -13.59 2.78
C SER A 106 -4.49 -12.85 1.61
N ASP A 107 -5.26 -13.54 0.77
CA ASP A 107 -5.96 -12.94 -0.36
C ASP A 107 -6.92 -11.86 0.11
N LEU A 108 -7.53 -12.00 1.30
CA LEU A 108 -8.42 -11.05 1.97
C LEU A 108 -7.72 -10.04 2.89
N GLY A 109 -6.38 -10.04 2.94
CA GLY A 109 -5.60 -9.12 3.78
C GLY A 109 -5.73 -9.36 5.28
N ILE A 110 -6.25 -10.52 5.69
CA ILE A 110 -6.43 -10.95 7.07
C ILE A 110 -5.09 -11.48 7.58
N GLY A 111 -4.54 -10.90 8.65
CA GLY A 111 -3.30 -11.40 9.24
C GLY A 111 -3.51 -12.73 9.96
N VAL A 112 -2.54 -13.63 9.91
CA VAL A 112 -2.61 -14.92 10.62
C VAL A 112 -1.37 -15.10 11.48
N VAL A 113 -1.61 -15.38 12.77
CA VAL A 113 -0.60 -15.78 13.73
C VAL A 113 -0.95 -17.16 14.30
N GLN A 114 0.01 -18.07 14.29
CA GLN A 114 -0.12 -19.39 14.90
C GLN A 114 0.74 -19.47 16.15
N PHE A 115 0.19 -20.01 17.23
CA PHE A 115 0.94 -20.32 18.44
C PHE A 115 1.29 -21.81 18.45
N ASP A 116 2.56 -22.13 18.69
CA ASP A 116 2.97 -23.51 18.93
C ASP A 116 2.60 -23.99 20.36
N GLU A 117 2.90 -25.25 20.67
CA GLU A 117 2.65 -25.85 22.00
C GLU A 117 3.27 -25.00 23.13
N GLN A 118 4.46 -24.45 22.89
CA GLN A 118 5.24 -23.64 23.84
C GLN A 118 4.77 -22.18 23.91
N GLY A 119 3.82 -21.78 23.07
CA GLY A 119 3.28 -20.42 23.03
C GLY A 119 4.11 -19.43 22.23
N LYS A 120 5.07 -19.89 21.44
CA LYS A 120 5.79 -19.05 20.49
C LYS A 120 4.88 -18.72 19.30
N ALA A 121 4.79 -17.44 18.98
CA ALA A 121 4.05 -16.95 17.83
C ALA A 121 4.85 -17.10 16.54
N LYS A 122 4.20 -17.62 15.50
CA LYS A 122 4.63 -17.60 14.11
C LYS A 122 3.63 -16.79 13.30
N GLU A 123 4.06 -15.63 12.78
CA GLU A 123 3.27 -14.89 11.80
C GLU A 123 3.41 -15.53 10.41
N TRP A 124 2.28 -15.86 9.80
CA TRP A 124 2.23 -16.37 8.43
C TRP A 124 2.07 -15.25 7.42
N ASN A 125 1.22 -14.27 7.75
CA ASN A 125 1.04 -13.06 6.97
C ASN A 125 0.51 -11.93 7.86
N ARG A 126 0.84 -10.69 7.52
CA ARG A 126 0.43 -9.51 8.29
C ARG A 126 -0.93 -8.99 7.84
N ALA A 127 -1.70 -8.47 8.79
CA ALA A 127 -2.99 -7.84 8.49
C ALA A 127 -2.80 -6.49 7.79
N ILE A 128 -3.54 -6.31 6.69
CA ILE A 128 -3.70 -5.06 5.96
C ILE A 128 -4.89 -4.32 6.58
N PRO A 129 -4.79 -3.01 6.86
CA PRO A 129 -5.96 -2.24 7.27
C PRO A 129 -7.09 -2.33 6.23
N LEU A 130 -8.31 -2.61 6.66
CA LEU A 130 -9.45 -2.76 5.73
C LEU A 130 -9.74 -1.46 4.94
N SER A 131 -9.42 -0.29 5.52
CA SER A 131 -9.44 1.01 4.84
C SER A 131 -8.50 1.10 3.62
N LEU A 132 -7.44 0.28 3.58
CA LEU A 132 -6.40 0.27 2.54
C LEU A 132 -6.47 -0.95 1.61
N TYR A 133 -7.12 -2.04 2.03
CA TYR A 133 -7.11 -3.33 1.33
C TYR A 133 -7.69 -3.29 -0.09
N ALA A 134 -8.59 -2.35 -0.39
CA ALA A 134 -9.26 -2.21 -1.69
C ALA A 134 -8.39 -1.62 -2.83
N LEU A 135 -7.07 -1.68 -2.72
CA LEU A 135 -6.19 -1.18 -3.78
C LEU A 135 -6.40 -1.99 -5.07
N ARG A 136 -6.67 -1.32 -6.19
CA ARG A 136 -6.77 -1.96 -7.50
C ARG A 136 -5.50 -2.78 -7.78
N LYS A 137 -5.62 -3.98 -8.35
CA LYS A 137 -4.45 -4.78 -8.72
C LYS A 137 -3.73 -4.16 -9.93
N THR A 138 -2.41 -4.12 -9.86
CA THR A 138 -1.57 -3.74 -11.00
C THR A 138 -1.57 -4.84 -12.06
N ASP A 139 -1.74 -4.47 -13.33
CA ASP A 139 -1.53 -5.39 -14.45
C ASP A 139 -0.02 -5.65 -14.64
N PRO A 140 0.48 -6.87 -14.33
CA PRO A 140 1.90 -7.18 -14.40
C PRO A 140 2.46 -7.20 -15.83
N ALA A 141 1.61 -7.23 -16.86
CA ALA A 141 2.03 -7.18 -18.25
C ALA A 141 2.46 -5.76 -18.68
N ARG A 142 1.94 -4.73 -18.01
CA ARG A 142 2.25 -3.31 -18.27
C ARG A 142 3.48 -2.80 -17.52
N VAL A 143 4.10 -3.64 -16.69
CA VAL A 143 5.26 -3.27 -15.85
C VAL A 143 6.54 -3.85 -16.47
N PRO A 144 7.54 -3.02 -16.82
CA PRO A 144 8.84 -3.48 -17.29
C PRO A 144 9.49 -4.43 -16.29
N LYS A 145 10.17 -5.48 -16.79
CA LYS A 145 10.74 -6.55 -15.95
C LYS A 145 11.68 -6.00 -14.88
N LEU A 146 12.49 -4.99 -15.21
CA LEU A 146 13.45 -4.36 -14.32
C LEU A 146 12.83 -3.43 -13.27
N ARG A 147 11.51 -3.18 -13.35
CA ARG A 147 10.77 -2.27 -12.46
C ARG A 147 9.68 -2.97 -11.63
N LYS A 148 9.54 -4.28 -11.79
CA LYS A 148 8.50 -5.08 -11.12
C LYS A 148 8.71 -5.14 -9.62
N GLU A 149 9.96 -5.19 -9.18
CA GLU A 149 10.29 -5.31 -7.76
C GLU A 149 10.01 -4.01 -7.03
N GLU A 150 10.40 -2.87 -7.59
CA GLU A 150 10.20 -1.54 -7.04
C GLU A 150 8.72 -1.22 -6.87
N LEU A 151 7.90 -1.51 -7.90
CA LEU A 151 6.45 -1.32 -7.81
C LEU A 151 5.82 -2.26 -6.78
N ARG A 152 6.24 -3.52 -6.73
CA ARG A 152 5.77 -4.47 -5.71
C ARG A 152 6.16 -4.03 -4.30
N ASN A 153 7.35 -3.49 -4.12
CA ASN A 153 7.83 -2.99 -2.83
C ASN A 153 7.03 -1.76 -2.38
N ALA A 154 6.69 -0.85 -3.30
CA ALA A 154 5.83 0.29 -3.02
C ALA A 154 4.42 -0.16 -2.60
N GLU A 155 3.81 -1.10 -3.32
CA GLU A 155 2.50 -1.69 -2.98
C GLU A 155 2.52 -2.41 -1.64
N SER A 156 3.55 -3.23 -1.40
CA SER A 156 3.71 -3.95 -0.13
C SER A 156 3.85 -2.99 1.05
N THR A 157 4.67 -1.94 0.89
CA THR A 157 4.84 -0.88 1.89
C THR A 157 3.51 -0.19 2.18
N PHE A 158 2.76 0.18 1.14
CA PHE A 158 1.45 0.80 1.26
C PHE A 158 0.48 -0.06 2.07
N LEU A 159 0.34 -1.33 1.68
CA LEU A 159 -0.60 -2.29 2.28
C LEU A 159 -0.17 -2.74 3.70
N SER A 160 1.12 -2.71 4.02
CA SER A 160 1.63 -3.11 5.35
C SER A 160 1.21 -2.17 6.51
N GLY A 161 0.59 -1.03 6.18
CA GLY A 161 0.18 -0.01 7.15
C GLY A 161 1.10 1.21 7.20
N SER A 162 1.97 1.37 6.19
CA SER A 162 2.76 2.58 5.94
C SER A 162 2.35 3.25 4.61
N PRO A 163 1.08 3.68 4.46
CA PRO A 163 0.61 4.23 3.19
C PRO A 163 1.33 5.50 2.73
N PRO A 164 1.80 6.44 3.60
CA PRO A 164 2.61 7.57 3.14
C PRO A 164 3.92 7.13 2.48
N ASP A 165 4.61 6.15 3.09
CA ASP A 165 5.89 5.64 2.57
C ASP A 165 5.69 4.90 1.24
N GLY A 166 4.60 4.13 1.12
CA GLY A 166 4.20 3.51 -0.15
C GLY A 166 3.92 4.53 -1.25
N CYS A 167 3.16 5.60 -0.93
CA CYS A 167 2.93 6.72 -1.85
C CYS A 167 4.24 7.42 -2.25
N GLN A 168 5.16 7.60 -1.30
CA GLN A 168 6.46 8.19 -1.58
C GLN A 168 7.28 7.30 -2.52
N ALA A 169 7.33 5.98 -2.27
CA ALA A 169 8.07 5.03 -3.09
C ALA A 169 7.56 5.01 -4.54
N ILE A 170 6.26 5.00 -4.76
CA ILE A 170 5.72 5.01 -6.13
C ILE A 170 5.94 6.36 -6.85
N CYS A 171 5.91 7.48 -6.12
CA CYS A 171 6.31 8.78 -6.66
C CYS A 171 7.80 8.81 -7.04
N GLN A 172 8.68 8.17 -6.26
CA GLN A 172 10.11 8.06 -6.58
C GLN A 172 10.35 7.27 -7.86
N GLU A 173 9.60 6.20 -8.10
CA GLU A 173 9.67 5.47 -9.37
C GLU A 173 9.20 6.33 -10.55
N LEU A 174 8.09 7.07 -10.42
CA LEU A 174 7.64 8.02 -11.43
C LEU A 174 8.67 9.12 -11.70
N GLU A 175 9.31 9.64 -10.66
CA GLU A 175 10.41 10.59 -10.76
C GLU A 175 11.60 9.99 -11.52
N ALA A 176 12.02 8.77 -11.21
CA ALA A 176 13.13 8.10 -11.87
C ALA A 176 12.88 7.92 -13.38
N VAL A 177 11.68 7.47 -13.76
CA VAL A 177 11.31 7.28 -15.17
C VAL A 177 11.27 8.61 -15.93
N THR A 178 10.64 9.64 -15.34
CA THR A 178 10.54 10.96 -15.97
C THR A 178 11.89 11.67 -16.09
N ARG A 179 12.80 11.49 -15.11
CA ARG A 179 14.19 11.96 -15.20
C ARG A 179 14.97 11.28 -16.31
N ALA A 180 14.90 9.96 -16.40
CA ALA A 180 15.57 9.21 -17.45
C ALA A 180 15.07 9.61 -18.85
N PHE A 181 13.75 9.84 -18.99
CA PHE A 181 13.17 10.34 -20.23
C PHE A 181 13.65 11.76 -20.58
N SER A 182 13.70 12.64 -19.57
CA SER A 182 14.21 14.01 -19.72
C SER A 182 15.66 14.04 -20.18
N GLU A 183 16.53 13.23 -19.55
CA GLU A 183 17.94 13.09 -19.93
C GLU A 183 18.08 12.54 -21.36
N TYR A 184 17.32 11.49 -21.70
CA TYR A 184 17.34 10.90 -23.03
C TYR A 184 16.94 11.91 -24.11
N THR A 185 15.79 12.58 -23.94
CA THR A 185 15.26 13.52 -24.92
C THR A 185 16.19 14.72 -25.09
N TYR A 186 16.84 15.18 -24.01
CA TYR A 186 17.83 16.25 -24.07
C TYR A 186 19.05 15.85 -24.89
N LYS A 187 19.66 14.69 -24.58
CA LYS A 187 20.83 14.16 -25.31
C LYS A 187 20.56 13.87 -26.78
N ASN A 188 19.30 13.62 -27.14
CA ASN A 188 18.87 13.36 -28.51
C ASN A 188 18.34 14.60 -29.24
N GLY A 189 18.57 15.81 -28.72
CA GLY A 189 18.19 17.06 -29.39
C GLY A 189 16.68 17.25 -29.54
N CYS A 190 15.87 16.62 -28.68
CA CYS A 190 14.41 16.75 -28.71
C CYS A 190 13.92 17.96 -27.89
N TRP A 191 14.78 18.93 -27.63
CA TRP A 191 14.51 20.11 -26.81
C TRP A 191 14.71 21.38 -27.64
N ILE A 192 13.76 22.29 -27.54
CA ILE A 192 13.82 23.65 -28.08
C ILE A 192 14.71 24.46 -27.14
N ASN A 193 15.92 24.75 -27.58
CA ASN A 193 16.86 25.58 -26.84
C ASN A 193 16.75 27.03 -27.33
N PRO A 194 16.35 27.98 -26.47
CA PRO A 194 16.39 29.41 -26.81
C PRO A 194 17.81 29.84 -27.19
N VAL A 195 17.91 30.82 -28.08
CA VAL A 195 19.20 31.40 -28.47
C VAL A 195 19.93 31.90 -27.22
N GLY A 196 21.19 31.48 -27.02
CA GLY A 196 22.01 31.85 -25.87
C GLY A 196 21.77 31.02 -24.59
N ALA A 197 20.87 30.03 -24.61
CA ALA A 197 20.69 29.13 -23.47
C ALA A 197 21.95 28.30 -23.20
N LYS A 198 22.43 28.31 -21.96
CA LYS A 198 23.54 27.43 -21.54
C LYS A 198 23.10 25.97 -21.56
N PRO A 199 23.99 25.03 -21.94
CA PRO A 199 23.72 23.60 -21.80
C PRO A 199 23.35 23.24 -20.36
N LEU A 200 22.41 22.31 -20.22
CA LEU A 200 22.01 21.78 -18.92
C LEU A 200 23.09 20.80 -18.46
N ALA A 201 23.59 20.98 -17.23
CA ALA A 201 24.55 20.08 -16.64
C ALA A 201 23.89 18.76 -16.21
N ASP A 202 24.65 17.66 -16.15
CA ASP A 202 24.13 16.34 -15.74
C ASP A 202 23.39 16.34 -14.39
N ARG A 203 23.81 17.22 -13.46
CA ARG A 203 23.15 17.39 -12.16
C ARG A 203 21.67 17.78 -12.27
N PHE A 204 21.29 18.49 -13.33
CA PHE A 204 19.91 18.93 -13.56
C PHE A 204 18.96 17.73 -13.66
N PHE A 205 19.36 16.72 -14.43
CA PHE A 205 18.52 15.53 -14.63
C PHE A 205 18.48 14.63 -13.40
N ARG A 206 19.52 14.65 -12.55
CA ARG A 206 19.70 13.67 -11.47
C ARG A 206 19.42 14.18 -10.06
N ARG A 207 19.61 15.48 -9.80
CA ARG A 207 19.65 16.03 -8.43
C ARG A 207 18.78 17.26 -8.23
N ASP A 208 18.63 18.10 -9.24
CA ASP A 208 17.79 19.30 -9.12
C ASP A 208 16.34 18.90 -8.83
N SER A 209 15.56 19.79 -8.21
CA SER A 209 14.16 19.53 -7.81
C SER A 209 13.35 18.89 -8.94
N TRP A 210 12.58 17.85 -8.61
CA TRP A 210 11.75 17.14 -9.59
C TRP A 210 10.75 18.09 -10.28
N ALA A 211 10.16 19.01 -9.52
CA ALA A 211 9.25 20.02 -10.04
C ALA A 211 9.92 20.94 -11.07
N THR A 212 11.13 21.43 -10.77
CA THR A 212 11.91 22.28 -11.68
C THR A 212 12.30 21.53 -12.95
N MET A 213 12.66 20.25 -12.83
CA MET A 213 12.99 19.41 -13.99
C MET A 213 11.79 19.24 -14.92
N LEU A 214 10.62 18.88 -14.36
CA LEU A 214 9.39 18.72 -15.13
C LEU A 214 8.89 20.03 -15.73
N GLU A 215 9.03 21.14 -15.02
CA GLU A 215 8.68 22.46 -15.53
C GLU A 215 9.50 22.83 -16.76
N LEU A 216 10.82 22.63 -16.71
CA LEU A 216 11.67 22.93 -17.84
C LEU A 216 11.41 21.97 -19.01
N LEU A 217 11.17 20.68 -18.71
CA LEU A 217 10.79 19.69 -19.72
C LEU A 217 9.49 20.12 -20.41
N ASP A 218 8.47 20.53 -19.67
CA ASP A 218 7.19 20.99 -20.23
C ASP A 218 7.35 22.23 -21.13
N GLN A 219 8.20 23.18 -20.71
CA GLN A 219 8.49 24.39 -21.47
C GLN A 219 9.24 24.08 -22.77
N ARG A 220 10.28 23.23 -22.71
CA ARG A 220 11.28 23.11 -23.78
C ARG A 220 11.19 21.86 -24.63
N VAL A 221 10.45 20.83 -24.23
CA VAL A 221 10.37 19.61 -25.04
C VAL A 221 9.72 19.89 -26.40
N ASP A 222 10.40 19.48 -27.46
CA ASP A 222 9.81 19.44 -28.80
C ASP A 222 8.99 18.15 -28.94
N VAL A 223 7.66 18.31 -28.87
CA VAL A 223 6.70 17.21 -28.99
C VAL A 223 6.84 16.51 -30.35
N LYS A 224 7.08 17.25 -31.44
CA LYS A 224 7.16 16.68 -32.79
C LYS A 224 8.38 15.77 -32.91
N SER A 225 9.54 16.24 -32.46
CA SER A 225 10.77 15.44 -32.48
C SER A 225 10.69 14.25 -31.53
N THR A 226 10.15 14.45 -30.33
CA THR A 226 9.98 13.39 -29.32
C THR A 226 9.07 12.26 -29.82
N ARG A 227 7.95 12.60 -30.47
CA ARG A 227 6.98 11.62 -31.00
C ARG A 227 7.53 10.71 -32.10
N LYS A 228 8.65 11.09 -32.75
CA LYS A 228 9.32 10.19 -33.72
C LYS A 228 9.78 8.89 -33.07
N LYS A 229 10.16 8.92 -31.80
CA LYS A 229 10.59 7.75 -31.02
C LYS A 229 9.55 7.32 -29.99
N CYS A 230 8.89 8.27 -29.34
CA CYS A 230 7.92 8.02 -28.28
C CYS A 230 6.52 8.49 -28.73
N GLN A 231 5.85 7.70 -29.57
CA GLN A 231 4.59 8.11 -30.23
C GLN A 231 3.48 8.50 -29.24
N ALA A 232 3.42 7.82 -28.10
CA ALA A 232 2.43 8.07 -27.04
C ALA A 232 2.67 9.36 -26.23
N PHE A 233 3.78 10.08 -26.47
CA PHE A 233 4.14 11.25 -25.69
C PHE A 233 3.22 12.46 -25.94
N THR A 234 2.83 13.13 -24.86
CA THR A 234 2.12 14.42 -24.86
C THR A 234 2.62 15.31 -23.72
N LYS A 235 2.54 16.64 -23.87
CA LYS A 235 2.83 17.56 -22.75
C LYS A 235 1.89 17.36 -21.55
N SER A 236 0.65 16.92 -21.79
CA SER A 236 -0.29 16.62 -20.70
C SER A 236 0.23 15.54 -19.74
N LYS A 237 1.09 14.61 -20.18
CA LYS A 237 1.73 13.63 -19.29
C LYS A 237 2.78 14.26 -18.37
N VAL A 238 3.48 15.29 -18.85
CA VAL A 238 4.41 16.07 -18.03
C VAL A 238 3.63 16.92 -17.01
N ALA A 239 2.58 17.60 -17.46
CA ALA A 239 1.69 18.36 -16.57
C ALA A 239 1.05 17.47 -15.50
N ALA A 240 0.61 16.26 -15.86
CA ALA A 240 0.09 15.28 -14.91
C ALA A 240 1.16 14.91 -13.87
N ALA A 241 2.39 14.60 -14.28
CA ALA A 241 3.48 14.29 -13.35
C ALA A 241 3.82 15.46 -12.41
N ARG A 242 3.76 16.71 -12.90
CA ARG A 242 3.94 17.92 -12.06
C ARG A 242 2.90 17.98 -10.95
N GLY A 243 1.65 17.62 -11.23
CA GLY A 243 0.60 17.60 -10.22
C GLY A 243 0.95 16.76 -8.98
N TYR A 244 1.80 15.73 -9.13
CA TYR A 244 2.21 14.85 -8.02
C TYR A 244 3.40 15.37 -7.19
N THR A 245 4.09 16.43 -7.63
CA THR A 245 5.23 16.99 -6.86
C THR A 245 4.75 17.66 -5.58
N ASP A 246 3.59 18.33 -5.61
CA ASP A 246 3.02 19.02 -4.45
C ASP A 246 2.45 18.02 -3.44
N TRP A 247 1.87 16.93 -3.93
CA TRP A 247 1.29 15.87 -3.11
C TRP A 247 2.32 15.11 -2.28
N ARG A 248 3.53 14.91 -2.81
CA ARG A 248 4.63 14.29 -2.05
C ARG A 248 4.92 15.04 -0.74
N ASN A 249 4.65 16.34 -0.68
CA ASN A 249 4.94 17.17 0.48
C ASN A 249 3.78 17.26 1.49
N SER A 250 2.56 16.77 1.17
CA SER A 250 1.35 17.03 1.97
C SER A 250 0.88 15.88 2.87
N LEU A 251 1.61 14.76 2.93
CA LEU A 251 1.14 13.52 3.57
C LEU A 251 1.62 13.27 5.01
N SER A 252 2.32 14.21 5.64
CA SER A 252 3.00 13.97 6.92
C SER A 252 2.16 14.19 8.19
N HIS A 253 0.92 14.69 8.07
CA HIS A 253 0.10 15.00 9.25
C HIS A 253 -0.52 13.74 9.86
N LYS A 254 -0.28 13.54 11.16
CA LYS A 254 -0.87 12.44 11.94
C LYS A 254 -2.37 12.72 12.18
N PRO A 255 -3.27 11.79 11.82
CA PRO A 255 -4.70 11.92 12.13
C PRO A 255 -4.96 12.00 13.63
N ARG A 256 -5.90 12.85 14.03
CA ARG A 256 -6.29 13.05 15.43
C ARG A 256 -7.41 12.11 15.87
N ASN A 257 -8.23 11.67 14.93
CA ASN A 257 -9.41 10.84 15.19
C ASN A 257 -9.63 9.81 14.07
N VAL A 258 -10.57 8.89 14.29
CA VAL A 258 -10.88 7.80 13.36
C VAL A 258 -11.41 8.34 12.03
N ARG A 259 -12.21 9.41 12.03
CA ARG A 259 -12.76 10.01 10.81
C ARG A 259 -11.64 10.56 9.92
N GLU A 260 -10.74 11.36 10.49
CA GLU A 260 -9.56 11.87 9.80
C GLU A 260 -8.66 10.75 9.27
N LEU A 261 -8.55 9.64 10.02
CA LEU A 261 -7.81 8.46 9.57
C LEU A 261 -8.45 7.82 8.32
N ARG A 262 -9.79 7.68 8.31
CA ARG A 262 -10.54 7.17 7.13
C ARG A 262 -10.40 8.09 5.93
N ASP A 263 -10.54 9.40 6.13
CA ASP A 263 -10.42 10.41 5.08
C ASP A 263 -9.00 10.42 4.50
N ARG A 264 -7.99 10.34 5.36
CA ARG A 264 -6.58 10.24 4.96
C ARG A 264 -6.32 8.97 4.15
N ASP A 265 -6.72 7.81 4.66
CA ASP A 265 -6.49 6.53 4.00
C ASP A 265 -7.18 6.47 2.62
N THR A 266 -8.40 7.01 2.52
CA THR A 266 -9.11 7.15 1.23
C THR A 266 -8.32 8.02 0.25
N ARG A 267 -7.83 9.18 0.70
CA ARG A 267 -7.00 10.07 -0.13
C ARG A 267 -5.70 9.39 -0.57
N LEU A 268 -5.00 8.74 0.37
CA LEU A 268 -3.75 8.01 0.11
C LEU A 268 -3.97 6.88 -0.91
N ARG A 269 -5.07 6.14 -0.83
CA ARG A 269 -5.42 5.10 -1.80
C ARG A 269 -5.63 5.68 -3.18
N THR A 270 -6.49 6.70 -3.31
CA THR A 270 -6.73 7.38 -4.59
C THR A 270 -5.43 7.90 -5.19
N MET A 271 -4.56 8.49 -4.37
CA MET A 271 -3.26 8.99 -4.81
C MET A 271 -2.32 7.88 -5.28
N PHE A 272 -2.18 6.81 -4.51
CA PHE A 272 -1.31 5.68 -4.87
C PHE A 272 -1.73 5.12 -6.23
N GLU A 273 -3.03 4.86 -6.40
CA GLU A 273 -3.56 4.32 -7.64
C GLU A 273 -3.42 5.28 -8.82
N ALA A 274 -3.68 6.57 -8.63
CA ALA A 274 -3.55 7.55 -9.70
C ALA A 274 -2.08 7.75 -10.11
N THR A 275 -1.15 7.71 -9.13
CA THR A 275 0.30 7.73 -9.39
C THR A 275 0.75 6.48 -10.13
N ARG A 276 0.26 5.30 -9.72
CA ARG A 276 0.51 4.05 -10.43
C ARG A 276 0.01 4.12 -11.86
N ASP A 277 -1.24 4.54 -12.07
CA ASP A 277 -1.83 4.57 -13.40
C ASP A 277 -1.02 5.49 -14.32
N LEU A 278 -0.58 6.65 -13.83
CA LEU A 278 0.34 7.53 -14.53
C LEU A 278 1.72 6.90 -14.78
N LEU A 279 2.29 6.19 -13.81
CA LEU A 279 3.55 5.46 -13.97
C LEU A 279 3.46 4.41 -15.08
N LEU A 280 2.37 3.64 -15.14
CA LEU A 280 2.13 2.65 -16.20
C LEU A 280 2.00 3.30 -17.58
N GLU A 281 1.43 4.50 -17.68
CA GLU A 281 1.43 5.27 -18.93
C GLU A 281 2.84 5.72 -19.32
N TRP A 282 3.63 6.18 -18.34
CA TRP A 282 5.02 6.57 -18.57
C TRP A 282 5.88 5.39 -19.04
N TYR A 283 5.69 4.19 -18.48
CA TYR A 283 6.36 2.99 -18.97
C TYR A 283 6.10 2.74 -20.45
N GLU A 284 4.86 2.85 -20.92
CA GLU A 284 4.55 2.70 -22.35
C GLU A 284 5.17 3.82 -23.21
N ILE A 285 5.24 5.05 -22.71
CA ILE A 285 5.90 6.17 -23.40
C ILE A 285 7.40 5.91 -23.58
N VAL A 286 8.07 5.36 -22.56
CA VAL A 286 9.53 5.20 -22.56
C VAL A 286 10.00 3.85 -23.09
N LYS A 287 9.10 2.89 -23.27
CA LYS A 287 9.38 1.55 -23.81
C LYS A 287 10.17 1.56 -25.13
N PRO A 288 9.87 2.42 -26.13
CA PRO A 288 10.62 2.43 -27.40
C PRO A 288 12.09 2.83 -27.26
N ILE A 289 12.43 3.58 -26.21
CA ILE A 289 13.78 4.13 -25.98
C ILE A 289 14.58 3.33 -24.96
N LYS A 290 14.03 2.23 -24.42
CA LYS A 290 14.71 1.22 -23.59
C LYS A 290 15.45 1.79 -22.37
N ILE A 291 14.84 2.77 -21.69
CA ILE A 291 15.39 3.39 -20.47
C ILE A 291 14.81 2.80 -19.17
N VAL A 292 13.90 1.82 -19.28
CA VAL A 292 13.25 1.07 -18.20
C VAL A 292 13.08 -0.40 -18.59
#